data_AF-A0A166CQW9-F1
#
_entry.id   AF-A0A166CQW9-F1
#
_cell.length_a   1.000
_cell.length_b   1.000
_cell.length_c   1.000
_cell.angle_alpha   90.00
_cell.angle_beta   90.00
_cell.angle_gamma   90.00
#
_symmetry.space_group_name_H-M   'P 1'
#
loop_
_entity.id
_entity.type
_entity.pdbx_description
1 polymer ?
#
loop_
_entity_poly.entity_id
_entity_poly.type
_entity_poly.pdbx_seq_one_letter_code
_entity_poly.pdbx_strand_id
1 'polypeptide(L)'
;MGIFPVWMLFIMCFICSSFQFNPVDNYLIDCGSSKNTSVGTRVFMADNSSPITLMSPQTIFVNTTSKPNTATTDSAVYPSAVVFGGTSNYTFPIKKQGGHWIRLYFYPLNHESRNLSTARFSVSAQSFTLLKDFRPPSVPVVKEYVLNITSNSLVLNFIPYKDSFAFVNALEVISIPDELIPNSAKTFSPSGEQDNLWKHALEKVARVNMGNRVVNPENDSLWRHWDSDFSFLKHGNLVKFVENVRAVNYTGFSTNDIAPPSVYGTATQLDTESDPNTRTNMTWLFEVDPGFNYFVRFHFCDIVSPQPNQMFFNVYINSLSVVRDFDLSKQTSNILRSPCYIDFIARSSNSRNLNITIGPSEAYNAYPNGILNGLEIMKISDSKGSLDFGDTIVQSSTSKLKSWTIIGSIVVVIFVALVLALVLFIIWRRRKLAHANHAVQDQFGNKGRKSTDGIATISSSKIGYSFPLAEIKPESLKTFGEIAEKCLAERGVDRPTMGEILWKLECALQLEGICVRPRLNTQPSNSHFEDSVLSTQYSVGSDIDGVSMSKVFSNMVRTDMR
;
A
#
# COMPACT_ATOMS: atom_id res chain seq x y z
N MET A 1 40.13 -40.78 -34.57
CA MET A 1 39.68 -39.39 -34.34
C MET A 1 38.37 -39.21 -35.09
N GLY A 2 37.21 -39.09 -34.43
CA GLY A 2 35.98 -38.88 -35.21
C GLY A 2 34.59 -39.04 -34.57
N ILE A 3 34.43 -39.01 -33.24
CA ILE A 3 33.07 -39.11 -32.65
C ILE A 3 32.86 -38.14 -31.47
N PHE A 4 33.92 -37.73 -30.79
CA PHE A 4 33.86 -36.84 -29.63
C PHE A 4 33.33 -35.40 -29.87
N PRO A 5 33.62 -34.72 -31.01
CA PRO A 5 33.18 -33.33 -31.18
C PRO A 5 31.69 -33.21 -31.56
N VAL A 6 31.08 -34.29 -32.08
CA VAL A 6 29.65 -34.33 -32.41
C VAL A 6 28.80 -34.44 -31.14
N TRP A 7 29.23 -35.25 -30.17
CA TRP A 7 28.56 -35.36 -28.87
C TRP A 7 28.65 -34.07 -28.05
N MET A 8 29.77 -33.34 -28.11
CA MET A 8 29.89 -32.02 -27.48
C MET A 8 28.97 -30.96 -28.12
N LEU A 9 28.75 -31.02 -29.44
CA LEU A 9 27.78 -30.16 -30.13
C LEU A 9 26.33 -30.50 -29.75
N PHE A 10 26.00 -31.77 -29.57
CA PHE A 10 24.68 -32.18 -29.07
C PHE A 10 24.47 -31.78 -27.60
N ILE A 11 25.48 -31.90 -26.74
CA ILE A 11 25.40 -31.46 -25.33
C ILE A 11 25.29 -29.92 -25.24
N MET A 12 25.97 -29.17 -26.11
CA MET A 12 25.82 -27.71 -26.20
C MET A 12 24.48 -27.27 -26.79
N CYS A 13 23.90 -28.04 -27.72
CA CYS A 13 22.53 -27.81 -28.19
C CYS A 13 21.47 -28.12 -27.10
N PHE A 14 21.73 -29.05 -26.18
CA PHE A 14 20.85 -29.26 -25.02
C PHE A 14 20.96 -28.10 -24.00
N ILE A 15 22.10 -27.41 -23.91
CA ILE A 15 22.32 -26.28 -22.98
C ILE A 15 21.80 -24.93 -23.55
N CYS A 16 21.52 -24.84 -24.85
CA CYS A 16 20.82 -23.70 -25.48
C CYS A 16 19.30 -23.89 -25.58
N SER A 17 18.72 -24.73 -24.73
CA SER A 17 17.30 -24.62 -24.41
C SER A 17 17.17 -23.39 -23.54
N SER A 18 16.66 -22.28 -24.06
CA SER A 18 16.16 -21.19 -23.20
C SER A 18 15.30 -21.83 -22.12
N PHE A 19 15.70 -21.72 -20.85
CA PHE A 19 14.93 -22.27 -19.73
C PHE A 19 13.57 -21.57 -19.71
N GLN A 20 12.61 -22.14 -20.42
CA GLN A 20 11.22 -21.73 -20.37
C GLN A 20 10.74 -22.13 -18.98
N PHE A 21 10.23 -21.16 -18.22
CA PHE A 21 9.70 -21.42 -16.89
C PHE A 21 8.65 -22.52 -16.95
N ASN A 22 8.82 -23.55 -16.12
CA ASN A 22 7.91 -24.69 -16.05
C ASN A 22 7.21 -24.70 -14.68
N PRO A 23 5.97 -24.20 -14.59
CA PRO A 23 5.22 -24.15 -13.34
C PRO A 23 4.84 -25.54 -12.83
N VAL A 24 4.86 -25.72 -11.50
CA VAL A 24 4.48 -26.98 -10.84
C VAL A 24 2.97 -27.23 -10.97
N ASP A 25 2.19 -26.18 -10.72
CA ASP A 25 0.75 -26.16 -10.96
C ASP A 25 0.49 -25.34 -12.23
N ASN A 26 -0.10 -25.96 -13.25
CA ASN A 26 -0.34 -25.37 -14.56
C ASN A 26 -1.69 -25.82 -15.12
N TYR A 27 -2.74 -25.07 -14.79
CA TYR A 27 -4.09 -25.35 -15.22
C TYR A 27 -4.52 -24.30 -16.25
N LEU A 28 -4.66 -24.72 -17.50
CA LEU A 28 -5.11 -23.86 -18.60
C LEU A 28 -6.39 -24.46 -19.16
N ILE A 29 -7.52 -23.79 -18.97
CA ILE A 29 -8.85 -24.36 -19.26
C ILE A 29 -9.57 -23.51 -20.27
N ASP A 30 -10.02 -24.16 -21.34
CA ASP A 30 -10.93 -23.60 -22.34
C ASP A 30 -12.36 -23.98 -21.95
N CYS A 31 -13.06 -23.02 -21.36
CA CYS A 31 -14.33 -23.24 -20.70
C CYS A 31 -15.45 -23.36 -21.75
N GLY A 32 -16.12 -24.50 -21.77
CA GLY A 32 -17.23 -24.83 -22.68
C GLY A 32 -16.79 -25.35 -24.05
N SER A 33 -15.50 -25.54 -24.26
CA SER A 33 -15.00 -26.25 -25.42
C SER A 33 -15.09 -27.77 -25.25
N SER A 34 -15.28 -28.48 -26.38
CA SER A 34 -15.22 -29.95 -26.45
C SER A 34 -13.85 -30.48 -26.87
N LYS A 35 -12.92 -29.58 -27.23
CA LYS A 35 -11.60 -29.91 -27.74
C LYS A 35 -10.56 -28.99 -27.12
N ASN A 36 -9.33 -29.47 -27.07
CA ASN A 36 -8.22 -28.63 -26.62
C ASN A 36 -7.97 -27.51 -27.64
N THR A 37 -7.62 -26.34 -27.13
CA THR A 37 -7.34 -25.14 -27.91
C THR A 37 -5.89 -24.74 -27.72
N SER A 38 -5.17 -24.54 -28.83
CA SER A 38 -3.78 -24.09 -28.79
C SER A 38 -3.69 -22.57 -28.95
N VAL A 39 -2.93 -21.93 -28.07
CA VAL A 39 -2.58 -20.51 -28.11
C VAL A 39 -1.05 -20.41 -28.07
N GLY A 40 -0.43 -20.11 -29.21
CA GLY A 40 1.02 -20.20 -29.37
C GLY A 40 1.53 -21.59 -28.99
N THR A 41 2.43 -21.68 -28.00
CA THR A 41 2.95 -22.97 -27.50
C THR A 41 2.13 -23.57 -26.35
N ARG A 42 1.06 -22.91 -25.89
CA ARG A 42 0.23 -23.33 -24.77
C ARG A 42 -1.00 -24.07 -25.25
N VAL A 43 -1.41 -25.08 -24.49
CA VAL A 43 -2.61 -25.87 -24.77
C VAL A 43 -3.59 -25.70 -23.62
N PHE A 44 -4.74 -25.11 -23.93
CA PHE A 44 -5.89 -25.02 -23.03
C PHE A 44 -6.72 -26.30 -23.18
N MET A 45 -6.98 -26.96 -22.06
CA MET A 45 -7.74 -28.21 -22.02
C MET A 45 -9.23 -27.93 -21.94
N ALA A 46 -10.05 -28.77 -22.56
CA ALA A 46 -11.50 -28.72 -22.39
C ALA A 46 -11.91 -29.01 -20.93
N ASP A 47 -12.99 -28.40 -20.44
CA ASP A 47 -13.45 -28.52 -19.02
C ASP A 47 -13.61 -29.96 -18.48
N ASN A 48 -13.79 -30.95 -19.36
CA ASN A 48 -13.99 -32.34 -18.97
C ASN A 48 -12.69 -33.10 -18.66
N SER A 49 -11.53 -32.46 -18.80
CA SER A 49 -10.25 -33.08 -18.47
C SER A 49 -9.97 -33.02 -16.95
N SER A 50 -9.90 -34.18 -16.31
CA SER A 50 -9.31 -34.37 -14.97
C SER A 50 -7.89 -33.77 -14.95
N PRO A 51 -7.49 -32.98 -13.92
CA PRO A 51 -7.79 -33.20 -12.50
C PRO A 51 -8.70 -32.16 -11.82
N ILE A 52 -9.39 -31.30 -12.56
CA ILE A 52 -10.21 -30.22 -11.98
C ILE A 52 -11.62 -30.71 -11.73
N THR A 53 -12.23 -30.24 -10.63
CA THR A 53 -13.63 -30.54 -10.30
C THR A 53 -14.49 -29.29 -10.48
N LEU A 54 -15.50 -29.37 -11.35
CA LEU A 54 -16.53 -28.35 -11.50
C LEU A 54 -17.81 -28.80 -10.77
N MET A 55 -18.23 -28.05 -9.75
CA MET A 55 -19.51 -28.27 -9.08
C MET A 55 -20.48 -27.16 -9.43
N SER A 56 -21.65 -27.52 -9.96
CA SER A 56 -22.64 -26.54 -10.39
C SER A 56 -24.06 -27.12 -10.37
N PRO A 57 -25.06 -26.38 -9.89
CA PRO A 57 -26.45 -26.81 -9.93
C PRO A 57 -27.03 -26.75 -11.36
N GLN A 58 -26.52 -25.84 -12.20
CA GLN A 58 -26.95 -25.67 -13.58
C GLN A 58 -25.81 -25.10 -14.42
N THR A 59 -25.31 -25.89 -15.37
CA THR A 59 -24.34 -25.47 -16.38
C THR A 59 -24.96 -25.46 -17.77
N ILE A 60 -24.59 -24.46 -18.57
CA ILE A 60 -24.88 -24.41 -19.99
C ILE A 60 -23.56 -24.15 -20.70
N PHE A 61 -23.21 -25.02 -21.64
CA PHE A 61 -22.03 -24.84 -22.49
C PHE A 61 -22.45 -24.08 -23.74
N VAL A 62 -21.73 -22.99 -24.02
CA VAL A 62 -22.00 -22.11 -25.16
C VAL A 62 -20.78 -22.14 -26.06
N ASN A 63 -21.00 -22.35 -27.36
CA ASN A 63 -19.95 -22.28 -28.36
C ASN A 63 -20.43 -21.46 -29.57
N THR A 64 -19.49 -20.80 -30.22
CA THR A 64 -19.71 -20.10 -31.48
C THR A 64 -18.52 -20.30 -32.40
N THR A 65 -18.74 -20.14 -33.69
CA THR A 65 -17.66 -20.04 -34.69
C THR A 65 -17.19 -18.60 -34.86
N SER A 66 -17.92 -17.63 -34.32
CA SER A 66 -17.59 -16.21 -34.42
C SER A 66 -16.43 -15.85 -33.47
N LYS A 67 -15.37 -15.27 -34.05
CA LYS A 67 -14.23 -14.75 -33.28
C LYS A 67 -14.45 -13.27 -32.97
N PRO A 68 -13.86 -12.74 -31.88
CA PRO A 68 -13.86 -11.31 -31.64
C PRO A 68 -13.27 -10.57 -32.84
N ASN A 69 -13.87 -9.43 -33.21
CA ASN A 69 -13.39 -8.61 -34.32
C ASN A 69 -12.00 -8.01 -34.07
N THR A 70 -11.60 -7.89 -32.80
CA THR A 70 -10.26 -7.50 -32.37
C THR A 70 -9.39 -8.75 -32.21
N ALA A 71 -8.45 -8.95 -33.12
CA ALA A 71 -7.48 -10.03 -33.02
C ALA A 71 -6.52 -9.78 -31.83
N THR A 72 -6.72 -10.51 -30.75
CA THR A 72 -5.80 -10.63 -29.61
C THR A 72 -5.05 -11.96 -29.67
N THR A 73 -3.91 -12.08 -29.00
CA THR A 73 -3.16 -13.34 -28.88
C THR A 73 -4.06 -14.49 -28.38
N ASP A 74 -4.98 -14.19 -27.47
CA ASP A 74 -5.89 -15.17 -26.85
C ASP A 74 -7.22 -15.35 -27.61
N SER A 75 -7.33 -14.86 -28.85
CA SER A 75 -8.58 -14.92 -29.63
C SER A 75 -9.14 -16.32 -29.84
N ALA A 76 -8.32 -17.36 -29.64
CA ALA A 76 -8.73 -18.75 -29.80
C ALA A 76 -9.60 -19.29 -28.64
N VAL A 77 -9.52 -18.73 -27.42
CA VAL A 77 -10.25 -19.25 -26.24
C VAL A 77 -11.58 -18.53 -25.96
N TYR A 78 -11.86 -17.43 -26.64
CA TYR A 78 -13.12 -16.69 -26.50
C TYR A 78 -14.36 -17.27 -27.21
N PRO A 79 -14.26 -18.09 -28.28
CA PRO A 79 -15.44 -18.65 -28.95
C PRO A 79 -16.27 -19.65 -28.13
N SER A 80 -15.79 -20.05 -26.95
CA SER A 80 -16.46 -20.95 -26.00
C SER A 80 -16.66 -20.27 -24.65
N ALA A 81 -17.72 -20.66 -23.93
CA ALA A 81 -17.94 -20.27 -22.54
C ALA A 81 -18.76 -21.32 -21.77
N VAL A 82 -18.53 -21.41 -20.46
CA VAL A 82 -19.47 -22.04 -19.52
C VAL A 82 -20.33 -20.96 -18.88
N VAL A 83 -21.63 -21.21 -18.81
CA VAL A 83 -22.62 -20.34 -18.17
C VAL A 83 -23.19 -21.03 -16.93
N PHE A 84 -23.23 -20.30 -15.81
CA PHE A 84 -23.73 -20.76 -14.52
C PHE A 84 -25.06 -20.09 -14.18
N GLY A 85 -26.12 -20.90 -14.03
CA GLY A 85 -27.45 -20.42 -13.61
C GLY A 85 -27.61 -20.27 -12.10
N GLY A 86 -26.70 -20.84 -11.32
CA GLY A 86 -26.65 -20.71 -9.86
C GLY A 86 -25.21 -20.62 -9.38
N THR A 87 -25.01 -20.58 -8.06
CA THR A 87 -23.66 -20.55 -7.49
C THR A 87 -22.91 -21.83 -7.84
N SER A 88 -21.75 -21.68 -8.48
CA SER A 88 -20.94 -22.78 -9.00
C SER A 88 -19.47 -22.57 -8.61
N ASN A 89 -18.69 -23.64 -8.54
CA ASN A 89 -17.28 -23.54 -8.22
C ASN A 89 -16.40 -24.46 -9.06
N TYR A 90 -15.17 -23.99 -9.31
CA TYR A 90 -14.06 -24.80 -9.78
C TYR A 90 -13.11 -25.07 -8.62
N THR A 91 -12.71 -26.32 -8.45
CA THR A 91 -11.72 -26.75 -7.46
C THR A 91 -10.48 -27.28 -8.17
N PHE A 92 -9.35 -26.66 -7.88
CA PHE A 92 -8.04 -27.01 -8.42
C PHE A 92 -7.21 -27.67 -7.31
N PRO A 93 -6.66 -28.88 -7.52
CA PRO A 93 -5.67 -29.44 -6.61
C PRO A 93 -4.36 -28.64 -6.71
N ILE A 94 -3.74 -28.32 -5.58
CA ILE A 94 -2.52 -27.50 -5.51
C ILE A 94 -1.37 -28.36 -5.02
N LYS A 95 -0.33 -28.50 -5.85
CA LYS A 95 0.84 -29.32 -5.57
C LYS A 95 1.94 -28.52 -4.87
N LYS A 96 2.11 -27.26 -5.24
CA LYS A 96 3.07 -26.34 -4.61
C LYS A 96 2.31 -25.23 -3.90
N GLN A 97 2.34 -25.21 -2.56
CA GLN A 97 1.82 -24.07 -1.81
C GLN A 97 2.68 -22.82 -2.06
N GLY A 98 2.05 -21.64 -2.05
CA GLY A 98 2.70 -20.36 -2.33
C GLY A 98 1.94 -19.53 -3.34
N GLY A 99 2.66 -18.64 -4.04
CA GLY A 99 2.05 -17.75 -5.01
C GLY A 99 1.48 -18.45 -6.22
N HIS A 100 0.27 -18.03 -6.62
CA HIS A 100 -0.36 -18.46 -7.85
C HIS A 100 -0.95 -17.27 -8.60
N TRP A 101 -0.78 -17.28 -9.92
CA TRP A 101 -1.62 -16.49 -10.80
C TRP A 101 -2.97 -17.13 -11.00
N ILE A 102 -3.98 -16.26 -11.04
CA ILE A 102 -5.34 -16.60 -11.45
C ILE A 102 -5.70 -15.64 -12.58
N ARG A 103 -5.89 -16.15 -13.79
CA ARG A 103 -6.39 -15.35 -14.93
C ARG A 103 -7.78 -15.80 -15.35
N LEU A 104 -8.70 -14.85 -15.45
CA LEU A 104 -10.09 -15.08 -15.83
C LEU A 104 -10.38 -14.36 -17.15
N TYR A 105 -10.87 -15.11 -18.14
CA TYR A 105 -11.13 -14.60 -19.49
C TYR A 105 -12.63 -14.41 -19.69
N PHE A 106 -13.01 -13.19 -20.09
CA PHE A 106 -14.41 -12.84 -20.35
C PHE A 106 -14.56 -12.17 -21.71
N TYR A 107 -15.45 -12.72 -22.52
CA TYR A 107 -15.95 -12.12 -23.76
C TYR A 107 -17.42 -12.51 -23.92
N PRO A 108 -18.35 -11.53 -23.89
CA PRO A 108 -19.77 -11.83 -23.96
C PRO A 108 -20.16 -12.28 -25.38
N LEU A 109 -20.48 -13.57 -25.51
CA LEU A 109 -20.97 -14.16 -26.74
C LEU A 109 -22.46 -13.84 -26.96
N ASN A 110 -22.80 -13.54 -28.21
CA ASN A 110 -24.20 -13.51 -28.67
C ASN A 110 -24.58 -14.93 -29.09
N HIS A 111 -25.26 -15.66 -28.21
CA HIS A 111 -25.77 -17.00 -28.50
C HIS A 111 -27.30 -16.98 -28.58
N GLU A 112 -27.89 -17.84 -29.42
CA GLU A 112 -29.32 -17.87 -29.70
C GLU A 112 -30.20 -18.04 -28.45
N SER A 113 -29.69 -18.74 -27.42
CA SER A 113 -30.41 -19.00 -26.18
C SER A 113 -30.20 -17.95 -25.08
N ARG A 114 -29.05 -17.25 -25.05
CA ARG A 114 -28.71 -16.23 -24.04
C ARG A 114 -27.69 -15.24 -24.59
N ASN A 115 -27.98 -13.96 -24.39
CA ASN A 115 -27.04 -12.89 -24.64
C ASN A 115 -26.12 -12.70 -23.42
N LEU A 116 -24.85 -13.11 -23.51
CA LEU A 116 -23.93 -13.06 -22.35
C LEU A 116 -23.59 -11.64 -21.90
N SER A 117 -23.87 -10.60 -22.71
CA SER A 117 -23.65 -9.20 -22.31
C SER A 117 -24.55 -8.75 -21.16
N THR A 118 -25.66 -9.44 -20.90
CA THR A 118 -26.56 -9.13 -19.77
C THR A 118 -26.14 -9.80 -18.46
N ALA A 119 -25.01 -10.51 -18.44
CA ALA A 119 -24.52 -11.19 -17.25
C ALA A 119 -24.17 -10.18 -16.13
N ARG A 120 -24.46 -10.59 -14.91
CA ARG A 120 -24.17 -9.84 -13.69
C ARG A 120 -23.85 -10.84 -12.58
N PHE A 121 -22.61 -10.85 -12.10
CA PHE A 121 -22.14 -11.87 -11.15
C PHE A 121 -20.93 -11.39 -10.34
N SER A 122 -20.58 -12.14 -9.31
CA SER A 122 -19.37 -11.94 -8.51
C SER A 122 -18.47 -13.17 -8.63
N VAL A 123 -17.17 -12.98 -8.44
CA VAL A 123 -16.18 -14.06 -8.40
C VAL A 123 -15.36 -13.95 -7.12
N SER A 124 -15.23 -15.05 -6.39
CA SER A 124 -14.37 -15.14 -5.22
C SER A 124 -13.37 -16.28 -5.34
N ALA A 125 -12.22 -16.10 -4.72
CA ALA A 125 -11.18 -17.11 -4.59
C ALA A 125 -10.85 -17.26 -3.10
N GLN A 126 -11.17 -18.42 -2.54
CA GLN A 126 -11.10 -18.64 -1.09
C GLN A 126 -11.84 -17.55 -0.29
N SER A 127 -11.14 -16.79 0.55
CA SER A 127 -11.69 -15.67 1.34
C SER A 127 -11.69 -14.33 0.61
N PHE A 128 -11.11 -14.24 -0.58
CA PHE A 128 -10.98 -12.98 -1.32
C PHE A 128 -12.11 -12.78 -2.32
N THR A 129 -12.66 -11.57 -2.36
CA THR A 129 -13.58 -11.14 -3.42
C THR A 129 -12.78 -10.54 -4.57
N LEU A 130 -12.68 -11.26 -5.69
CA LEU A 130 -11.91 -10.81 -6.86
C LEU A 130 -12.72 -9.85 -7.72
N LEU A 131 -14.00 -10.19 -7.94
CA LEU A 131 -14.95 -9.38 -8.71
C LEU A 131 -16.27 -9.32 -7.96
N LYS A 132 -16.91 -8.15 -7.96
CA LYS A 132 -18.23 -7.97 -7.38
C LYS A 132 -19.11 -7.20 -8.34
N ASP A 133 -20.36 -7.65 -8.51
CA ASP A 133 -21.31 -6.98 -9.42
C ASP A 133 -20.72 -6.74 -10.82
N PHE A 134 -19.92 -7.69 -11.29
CA PHE A 134 -19.22 -7.58 -12.55
C PHE A 134 -20.21 -7.67 -13.71
N ARG A 135 -20.04 -6.74 -14.67
CA ARG A 135 -20.74 -6.72 -15.95
C ARG A 135 -19.69 -6.78 -17.06
N PRO A 136 -19.80 -7.74 -17.99
CA PRO A 136 -18.78 -7.92 -19.01
C PRO A 136 -18.74 -6.72 -19.99
N PRO A 137 -17.55 -6.21 -20.34
CA PRO A 137 -17.42 -5.24 -21.42
C PRO A 137 -17.70 -5.92 -22.78
N SER A 138 -17.97 -5.12 -23.81
CA SER A 138 -18.20 -5.62 -25.19
C SER A 138 -16.93 -6.14 -25.87
N VAL A 139 -15.76 -5.88 -25.30
CA VAL A 139 -14.45 -6.33 -25.78
C VAL A 139 -13.92 -7.45 -24.90
N PRO A 140 -13.08 -8.36 -25.43
CA PRO A 140 -12.46 -9.38 -24.61
C PRO A 140 -11.61 -8.78 -23.49
N VAL A 141 -11.73 -9.31 -22.28
CA VAL A 141 -10.97 -8.85 -21.11
C VAL A 141 -10.37 -10.03 -20.35
N VAL A 142 -9.11 -9.84 -19.90
CA VAL A 142 -8.41 -10.77 -19.01
C VAL A 142 -8.20 -10.09 -17.67
N LYS A 143 -8.75 -10.69 -16.61
CA LYS A 143 -8.53 -10.27 -15.23
C LYS A 143 -7.44 -11.14 -14.61
N GLU A 144 -6.34 -10.54 -14.17
CA GLU A 144 -5.17 -11.23 -13.63
C GLU A 144 -4.99 -10.89 -12.14
N TYR A 145 -4.87 -11.93 -11.32
CA TYR A 145 -4.68 -11.83 -9.88
C TYR A 145 -3.50 -12.67 -9.39
N VAL A 146 -2.89 -12.29 -8.27
CA VAL A 146 -1.94 -13.12 -7.51
C VAL A 146 -2.46 -13.35 -6.10
N LEU A 147 -2.50 -14.61 -5.68
CA LEU A 147 -2.86 -15.03 -4.32
C LEU A 147 -1.80 -15.95 -3.73
N ASN A 148 -1.62 -15.86 -2.41
CA ASN A 148 -0.90 -16.89 -1.66
C ASN A 148 -1.83 -18.06 -1.34
N ILE A 149 -1.52 -19.25 -1.83
CA ILE A 149 -2.31 -20.45 -1.59
C ILE A 149 -1.60 -21.34 -0.58
N THR A 150 -2.14 -21.42 0.64
CA THR A 150 -1.59 -22.24 1.73
C THR A 150 -2.28 -23.59 1.89
N SER A 151 -3.38 -23.82 1.15
CA SER A 151 -4.16 -25.06 1.16
C SER A 151 -3.73 -25.97 0.01
N ASN A 152 -4.09 -27.26 0.11
CA ASN A 152 -3.87 -28.25 -0.97
C ASN A 152 -4.88 -28.13 -2.12
N SER A 153 -5.78 -27.15 -2.06
CA SER A 153 -6.73 -26.84 -3.11
C SER A 153 -7.01 -25.34 -3.19
N LEU A 154 -7.30 -24.88 -4.40
CA LEU A 154 -7.83 -23.55 -4.68
C LEU A 154 -9.28 -23.70 -5.14
N VAL A 155 -10.19 -22.93 -4.54
CA VAL A 155 -11.61 -22.91 -4.92
C VAL A 155 -11.97 -21.55 -5.47
N LEU A 156 -12.42 -21.52 -6.72
CA LEU A 156 -12.97 -20.36 -7.41
C LEU A 156 -14.49 -20.47 -7.44
N ASN A 157 -15.20 -19.48 -6.89
CA ASN A 157 -16.66 -19.46 -6.90
C ASN A 157 -17.17 -18.40 -7.88
N PHE A 158 -18.16 -18.79 -8.69
CA PHE A 158 -18.93 -17.92 -9.56
C PHE A 158 -20.33 -17.78 -8.98
N ILE A 159 -20.72 -16.54 -8.66
CA ILE A 159 -21.93 -16.25 -7.89
C ILE A 159 -22.81 -15.31 -8.73
N PRO A 160 -23.79 -15.83 -9.48
CA PRO A 160 -24.75 -15.01 -10.21
C PRO A 160 -25.56 -14.09 -9.29
N TYR A 161 -25.89 -12.89 -9.77
CA TYR A 161 -26.93 -12.07 -9.12
C TYR A 161 -28.32 -12.67 -9.34
N LYS A 162 -29.28 -12.24 -8.53
CA LYS A 162 -30.69 -12.64 -8.68
C LYS A 162 -31.16 -12.34 -10.11
N ASP A 163 -31.86 -13.31 -10.71
CA ASP A 163 -32.40 -13.25 -12.07
C ASP A 163 -31.33 -13.01 -13.16
N SER A 164 -30.08 -13.38 -12.87
CA SER A 164 -28.92 -13.24 -13.74
C SER A 164 -28.16 -14.58 -13.85
N PHE A 165 -27.02 -14.57 -14.53
CA PHE A 165 -26.11 -15.71 -14.67
C PHE A 165 -24.65 -15.22 -14.62
N ALA A 166 -23.75 -16.16 -14.35
CA ALA A 166 -22.31 -15.97 -14.46
C ALA A 166 -21.79 -16.72 -15.69
N PHE A 167 -20.64 -16.32 -16.21
CA PHE A 167 -19.97 -17.09 -17.25
C PHE A 167 -18.46 -16.87 -17.21
N VAL A 168 -17.72 -17.77 -17.86
CA VAL A 168 -16.28 -17.64 -18.09
C VAL A 168 -15.91 -18.34 -19.39
N ASN A 169 -15.00 -17.75 -20.16
CA ASN A 169 -14.52 -18.29 -21.44
C ASN A 169 -13.29 -19.17 -21.25
N ALA A 170 -12.37 -18.76 -20.38
CA ALA A 170 -11.17 -19.52 -20.04
C ALA A 170 -10.64 -19.17 -18.66
N LEU A 171 -9.85 -20.09 -18.11
CA LEU A 171 -9.24 -19.98 -16.79
C LEU A 171 -7.76 -20.36 -16.87
N GLU A 172 -6.93 -19.60 -16.15
CA GLU A 172 -5.56 -19.99 -15.85
C GLU A 172 -5.33 -20.01 -14.34
N VAL A 173 -4.75 -21.10 -13.83
CA VAL A 173 -4.20 -21.18 -12.48
C VAL A 173 -2.78 -21.72 -12.58
N ILE A 174 -1.80 -20.86 -12.28
CA ILE A 174 -0.38 -21.13 -12.53
C ILE A 174 0.45 -20.79 -11.29
N SER A 175 1.23 -21.74 -10.77
CA SER A 175 2.19 -21.46 -9.69
C SER A 175 3.31 -20.52 -10.15
N ILE A 176 3.68 -19.53 -9.35
CA ILE A 176 4.75 -18.57 -9.69
C ILE A 176 6.07 -18.84 -8.93
N PRO A 177 7.20 -18.32 -9.43
CA PRO A 177 8.44 -18.29 -8.65
C PRO A 177 8.29 -17.51 -7.35
N ASP A 178 8.96 -17.95 -6.28
CA ASP A 178 8.84 -17.34 -4.95
C ASP A 178 9.41 -15.91 -4.92
N GLU A 179 10.38 -15.62 -5.78
CA GLU A 179 11.04 -14.31 -5.91
C GLU A 179 10.17 -13.28 -6.65
N LEU A 180 9.11 -13.72 -7.34
CA LEU A 180 8.34 -12.84 -8.22
C LEU A 180 7.57 -11.77 -7.44
N ILE A 181 6.96 -12.13 -6.31
CA ILE A 181 6.28 -11.19 -5.42
C ILE A 181 6.93 -11.26 -4.03
N PRO A 182 7.44 -10.15 -3.47
CA PRO A 182 8.14 -10.19 -2.21
C PRO A 182 7.15 -10.38 -1.05
N ASN A 183 7.62 -10.96 0.06
CA ASN A 183 6.78 -11.10 1.27
C ASN A 183 6.33 -9.75 1.83
N SER A 184 7.17 -8.73 1.69
CA SER A 184 6.86 -7.37 2.15
C SER A 184 7.57 -6.36 1.25
N ALA A 185 7.03 -5.16 1.19
CA ALA A 185 7.61 -4.05 0.47
C ALA A 185 7.69 -2.81 1.35
N LYS A 186 8.55 -1.86 0.97
CA LYS A 186 8.77 -0.63 1.75
C LYS A 186 7.51 0.24 1.68
N THR A 187 6.96 0.55 2.84
CA THR A 187 5.92 1.57 2.97
C THR A 187 6.56 2.86 3.49
N PHE A 188 6.28 3.99 2.86
CA PHE A 188 6.73 5.28 3.37
C PHE A 188 5.79 5.73 4.51
N SER A 189 6.08 5.24 5.71
CA SER A 189 5.49 5.66 6.99
C SER A 189 6.64 6.04 7.93
N PRO A 190 6.51 7.07 8.79
CA PRO A 190 7.53 7.39 9.79
C PRO A 190 7.80 6.24 10.78
N SER A 191 6.91 5.23 10.86
CA SER A 191 7.06 4.02 11.68
C SER A 191 7.84 2.88 11.01
N GLY A 192 8.15 2.96 9.70
CA GLY A 192 8.88 1.90 8.99
C GLY A 192 8.14 0.56 8.86
N GLU A 193 6.82 0.53 9.07
CA GLU A 193 6.02 -0.71 8.99
C GLU A 193 6.02 -1.32 7.58
N GLN A 194 6.50 -2.55 7.50
CA GLN A 194 6.41 -3.42 6.33
C GLN A 194 5.06 -4.16 6.37
N ASP A 195 4.21 -3.96 5.35
CA ASP A 195 3.00 -4.77 5.20
C ASP A 195 3.34 -6.09 4.50
N ASN A 196 2.70 -7.18 4.95
CA ASN A 196 2.93 -8.51 4.39
C ASN A 196 1.98 -8.72 3.21
N LEU A 197 2.54 -8.66 1.99
CA LEU A 197 1.77 -8.74 0.74
C LEU A 197 1.07 -10.09 0.56
N TRP A 198 1.61 -11.18 1.12
CA TRP A 198 1.00 -12.51 1.00
C TRP A 198 -0.25 -12.71 1.87
N LYS A 199 -0.59 -11.75 2.73
CA LYS A 199 -1.89 -11.72 3.42
C LYS A 199 -3.01 -11.16 2.54
N HIS A 200 -2.65 -10.58 1.39
CA HIS A 200 -3.55 -9.88 0.49
C HIS A 200 -3.65 -10.61 -0.84
N ALA A 201 -4.74 -10.37 -1.56
CA ALA A 201 -4.82 -10.65 -2.99
C ALA A 201 -4.33 -9.43 -3.77
N LEU A 202 -3.66 -9.66 -4.89
CA LEU A 202 -3.17 -8.61 -5.78
C LEU A 202 -3.92 -8.67 -7.12
N GLU A 203 -4.45 -7.55 -7.62
CA GLU A 203 -5.00 -7.43 -8.99
C GLU A 203 -4.02 -6.63 -9.86
N LYS A 204 -3.65 -7.15 -11.03
CA LYS A 204 -2.84 -6.40 -11.99
C LYS A 204 -3.62 -5.18 -12.52
N VAL A 205 -3.09 -3.99 -12.27
CA VAL A 205 -3.59 -2.72 -12.81
C VAL A 205 -2.87 -2.38 -14.11
N ALA A 206 -1.53 -2.32 -14.06
CA ALA A 206 -0.70 -2.00 -15.21
C ALA A 206 0.57 -2.85 -15.19
N ARG A 207 1.04 -3.23 -16.37
CA ARG A 207 2.34 -3.85 -16.59
C ARG A 207 2.91 -3.24 -17.86
N VAL A 208 3.95 -2.43 -17.71
CA VAL A 208 4.38 -1.47 -18.72
C VAL A 208 5.85 -1.68 -19.06
N ASN A 209 6.12 -1.78 -20.35
CA ASN A 209 7.45 -1.77 -20.90
C ASN A 209 7.79 -0.37 -21.44
N MET A 210 8.92 0.17 -20.97
CA MET A 210 9.34 1.52 -21.32
C MET A 210 10.14 1.52 -22.62
N GLY A 211 10.20 2.66 -23.30
CA GLY A 211 10.86 2.78 -24.60
C GLY A 211 9.88 2.70 -25.79
N ASN A 212 8.59 2.89 -25.55
CA ASN A 212 7.52 2.75 -26.55
C ASN A 212 7.54 1.39 -27.29
N ARG A 213 7.69 0.30 -26.53
CA ARG A 213 7.76 -1.07 -27.07
C ARG A 213 6.77 -1.96 -26.33
N VAL A 214 6.06 -2.79 -27.06
CA VAL A 214 5.17 -3.82 -26.49
C VAL A 214 5.94 -5.13 -26.33
N VAL A 215 5.73 -5.84 -25.22
CA VAL A 215 6.19 -7.23 -25.07
C VAL A 215 4.98 -8.16 -25.10
N ASN A 216 4.91 -8.99 -26.14
CA ASN A 216 3.87 -9.99 -26.28
C ASN A 216 4.10 -11.17 -25.34
N PRO A 217 3.04 -11.88 -24.90
CA PRO A 217 3.15 -13.02 -24.00
C PRO A 217 4.14 -14.11 -24.44
N GLU A 218 4.26 -14.36 -25.75
CA GLU A 218 5.20 -15.36 -26.31
C GLU A 218 6.67 -15.04 -26.04
N ASN A 219 6.99 -13.77 -25.76
CA ASN A 219 8.35 -13.28 -25.50
C ASN A 219 8.62 -13.05 -24.00
N ASP A 220 7.72 -13.48 -23.11
CA ASP A 220 7.87 -13.42 -21.67
C ASP A 220 7.82 -14.84 -21.10
N SER A 221 8.77 -15.22 -20.23
CA SER A 221 8.83 -16.60 -19.71
C SER A 221 7.57 -17.01 -18.94
N LEU A 222 6.84 -16.02 -18.43
CA LEU A 222 5.65 -16.16 -17.61
C LEU A 222 4.35 -15.78 -18.36
N TRP A 223 4.42 -15.64 -19.69
CA TRP A 223 3.29 -15.30 -20.56
C TRP A 223 2.56 -14.01 -20.16
N ARG A 224 3.29 -13.03 -19.65
CA ARG A 224 2.76 -11.71 -19.32
C ARG A 224 2.80 -10.79 -20.55
N HIS A 225 1.74 -10.02 -20.74
CA HIS A 225 1.74 -8.90 -21.68
C HIS A 225 2.28 -7.64 -21.00
N TRP A 226 3.16 -6.91 -21.70
CA TRP A 226 3.64 -5.60 -21.25
C TRP A 226 3.24 -4.53 -22.25
N ASP A 227 2.42 -3.58 -21.79
CA ASP A 227 1.93 -2.46 -22.58
C ASP A 227 3.07 -1.46 -22.87
N SER A 228 3.00 -0.76 -23.99
CA SER A 228 3.91 0.37 -24.26
C SER A 228 3.64 1.52 -23.30
N ASP A 229 4.70 2.16 -22.80
CA ASP A 229 4.59 3.30 -21.89
C ASP A 229 4.01 4.58 -22.53
N PHE A 230 3.96 4.64 -23.87
CA PHE A 230 3.60 5.84 -24.62
C PHE A 230 2.22 6.41 -24.26
N SER A 231 1.21 5.55 -24.06
CA SER A 231 -0.14 5.99 -23.68
C SER A 231 -0.24 6.54 -22.27
N PHE A 232 0.75 6.26 -21.42
CA PHE A 232 0.76 6.68 -20.02
C PHE A 232 1.60 7.94 -19.80
N LEU A 233 2.46 8.31 -20.76
CA LEU A 233 3.31 9.51 -20.67
C LEU A 233 2.47 10.79 -20.66
N LYS A 234 2.72 11.65 -19.66
CA LYS A 234 2.06 12.96 -19.56
C LYS A 234 2.58 13.95 -20.61
N HIS A 235 3.89 13.96 -20.86
CA HIS A 235 4.55 14.86 -21.80
C HIS A 235 5.63 14.11 -22.58
N GLY A 236 5.34 13.71 -23.82
CA GLY A 236 6.27 12.92 -24.64
C GLY A 236 7.48 13.71 -25.19
N ASN A 237 7.46 15.04 -25.16
CA ASN A 237 8.53 15.89 -25.69
C ASN A 237 9.73 16.07 -24.75
N LEU A 238 9.69 15.48 -23.55
CA LEU A 238 10.73 15.59 -22.53
C LEU A 238 11.57 14.31 -22.41
N VAL A 239 11.30 13.32 -23.26
CA VAL A 239 11.86 11.97 -23.14
C VAL A 239 12.41 11.49 -24.48
N LYS A 240 13.40 10.61 -24.40
CA LYS A 240 13.91 9.84 -25.53
C LYS A 240 13.79 8.34 -25.25
N PHE A 241 13.50 7.57 -26.28
CA PHE A 241 13.41 6.12 -26.20
C PHE A 241 14.74 5.49 -26.60
N VAL A 242 15.24 4.56 -25.79
CA VAL A 242 16.54 3.90 -25.98
C VAL A 242 16.38 2.38 -25.95
N GLU A 243 17.20 1.66 -26.72
CA GLU A 243 17.11 0.21 -26.88
C GLU A 243 18.50 -0.42 -27.04
N ASN A 244 18.79 -1.46 -26.24
CA ASN A 244 19.98 -2.31 -26.34
C ASN A 244 19.77 -3.70 -25.70
N VAL A 245 18.78 -4.45 -26.20
CA VAL A 245 18.36 -5.75 -25.65
C VAL A 245 19.48 -6.78 -25.53
N ARG A 246 20.39 -6.85 -26.51
CA ARG A 246 21.47 -7.86 -26.54
C ARG A 246 22.50 -7.69 -25.44
N ALA A 247 22.54 -6.52 -24.81
CA ALA A 247 23.57 -6.19 -23.86
C ALA A 247 23.11 -6.35 -22.40
N VAL A 248 21.85 -6.71 -22.18
CA VAL A 248 21.32 -7.01 -20.86
C VAL A 248 22.07 -8.19 -20.25
N ASN A 249 22.56 -8.01 -19.03
CA ASN A 249 23.40 -8.97 -18.35
C ASN A 249 22.75 -9.52 -17.07
N TYR A 250 22.19 -10.72 -17.14
CA TYR A 250 21.53 -11.40 -16.00
C TYR A 250 22.47 -12.12 -15.03
N THR A 251 23.79 -11.93 -15.11
CA THR A 251 24.72 -12.54 -14.13
C THR A 251 24.65 -11.89 -12.73
N GLY A 252 23.75 -10.91 -12.55
CA GLY A 252 23.65 -10.08 -11.35
C GLY A 252 22.40 -10.37 -10.49
N PHE A 253 21.58 -9.34 -10.28
CA PHE A 253 20.62 -9.24 -9.17
C PHE A 253 19.17 -9.55 -9.54
N SER A 254 18.92 -10.05 -10.75
CA SER A 254 17.58 -10.36 -11.25
C SER A 254 17.67 -11.56 -12.20
N THR A 255 16.53 -12.19 -12.43
CA THR A 255 16.38 -13.32 -13.36
C THR A 255 15.45 -12.97 -14.52
N ASN A 256 15.47 -13.78 -15.57
CA ASN A 256 14.56 -13.65 -16.71
C ASN A 256 13.07 -13.77 -16.31
N ASP A 257 12.78 -14.47 -15.21
CA ASP A 257 11.42 -14.67 -14.73
C ASP A 257 10.86 -13.39 -14.07
N ILE A 258 11.70 -12.56 -13.45
CA ILE A 258 11.26 -11.25 -12.94
C ILE A 258 10.75 -10.38 -14.08
N ALA A 259 11.56 -10.19 -15.13
CA ALA A 259 11.16 -9.56 -16.38
C ALA A 259 12.15 -9.96 -17.51
N PRO A 260 11.69 -10.05 -18.77
CA PRO A 260 12.49 -10.55 -19.88
C PRO A 260 13.52 -9.51 -20.37
N PRO A 261 14.53 -9.94 -21.17
CA PRO A 261 15.54 -9.04 -21.70
C PRO A 261 14.95 -7.91 -22.54
N SER A 262 13.79 -8.13 -23.17
CA SER A 262 13.06 -7.11 -23.92
C SER A 262 12.54 -5.97 -23.04
N VAL A 263 12.35 -6.16 -21.73
CA VAL A 263 11.98 -5.11 -20.78
C VAL A 263 13.22 -4.34 -20.32
N TYR A 264 14.22 -5.03 -19.79
CA TYR A 264 15.45 -4.37 -19.32
C TYR A 264 16.31 -3.81 -20.46
N GLY A 265 16.07 -4.27 -21.68
CA GLY A 265 16.75 -3.85 -22.89
C GLY A 265 16.17 -2.61 -23.56
N THR A 266 15.01 -2.13 -23.11
CA THR A 266 14.39 -0.90 -23.60
C THR A 266 14.19 0.05 -22.43
N ALA A 267 14.19 1.35 -22.71
CA ALA A 267 13.93 2.33 -21.67
C ALA A 267 13.41 3.66 -22.22
N THR A 268 12.72 4.39 -21.35
CA THR A 268 12.41 5.80 -21.52
C THR A 268 13.39 6.60 -20.65
N GLN A 269 14.17 7.47 -21.28
CA GLN A 269 15.21 8.28 -20.65
C GLN A 269 14.85 9.77 -20.75
N LEU A 270 15.24 10.57 -19.76
CA LEU A 270 15.07 12.01 -19.80
C LEU A 270 15.92 12.59 -20.94
N ASP A 271 15.33 13.43 -21.77
CA ASP A 271 16.05 14.11 -22.85
C ASP A 271 16.69 15.39 -22.32
N THR A 272 18.00 15.32 -22.06
CA THR A 272 18.81 16.43 -21.53
C THR A 272 19.97 16.79 -22.46
N GLU A 273 19.92 16.36 -23.73
CA GLU A 273 20.97 16.67 -24.71
C GLU A 273 20.96 18.14 -25.13
N SER A 274 19.78 18.77 -25.15
CA SER A 274 19.61 20.16 -25.56
C SER A 274 19.95 21.18 -24.47
N ASP A 275 19.70 20.86 -23.20
CA ASP A 275 20.00 21.74 -22.07
C ASP A 275 20.52 20.91 -20.86
N PRO A 276 21.82 21.03 -20.51
CA PRO A 276 22.42 20.35 -19.37
C PRO A 276 21.94 20.86 -18.01
N ASN A 277 21.09 21.90 -17.97
CA ASN A 277 20.45 22.41 -16.74
C ASN A 277 18.96 22.02 -16.66
N THR A 278 18.49 21.13 -17.53
CA THR A 278 17.10 20.68 -17.56
C THR A 278 16.68 20.11 -16.19
N ARG A 279 15.72 20.77 -15.52
CA ARG A 279 15.12 20.29 -14.26
C ARG A 279 13.71 19.74 -14.45
N THR A 280 13.42 19.19 -15.62
CA THR A 280 12.11 18.64 -15.93
C THR A 280 11.98 17.20 -15.46
N ASN A 281 10.75 16.84 -15.12
CA ASN A 281 10.41 15.50 -14.66
C ASN A 281 9.70 14.71 -15.76
N MET A 282 10.06 13.44 -15.91
CA MET A 282 9.30 12.49 -16.71
C MET A 282 8.19 11.91 -15.85
N THR A 283 6.94 12.01 -16.30
CA THR A 283 5.78 11.55 -15.52
C THR A 283 4.88 10.66 -16.35
N TRP A 284 4.52 9.52 -15.78
CA TRP A 284 3.47 8.62 -16.26
C TRP A 284 2.24 8.70 -15.36
N LEU A 285 1.05 8.59 -15.94
CA LEU A 285 -0.25 8.68 -15.28
C LEU A 285 -1.00 7.35 -15.42
N PHE A 286 -1.40 6.77 -14.30
CA PHE A 286 -2.15 5.51 -14.25
C PHE A 286 -3.49 5.71 -13.57
N GLU A 287 -4.57 5.30 -14.23
CA GLU A 287 -5.90 5.27 -13.61
C GLU A 287 -5.96 4.14 -12.57
N VAL A 288 -6.41 4.47 -11.37
CA VAL A 288 -6.48 3.59 -10.21
C VAL A 288 -7.76 3.83 -9.43
N ASP A 289 -8.22 2.81 -8.71
CA ASP A 289 -9.37 2.92 -7.81
C ASP A 289 -8.98 3.64 -6.51
N PRO A 290 -9.67 4.74 -6.14
CA PRO A 290 -9.42 5.42 -4.88
C PRO A 290 -9.61 4.50 -3.67
N GLY A 291 -8.87 4.75 -2.58
CA GLY A 291 -9.05 4.02 -1.33
C GLY A 291 -8.30 2.67 -1.21
N PHE A 292 -7.67 2.18 -2.28
CA PHE A 292 -6.80 1.00 -2.23
C PHE A 292 -5.32 1.35 -2.09
N ASN A 293 -4.54 0.45 -1.51
CA ASN A 293 -3.08 0.49 -1.60
C ASN A 293 -2.62 -0.20 -2.89
N TYR A 294 -1.46 0.19 -3.39
CA TYR A 294 -0.89 -0.35 -4.62
C TYR A 294 0.54 -0.80 -4.42
N PHE A 295 0.84 -2.03 -4.80
CA PHE A 295 2.20 -2.52 -4.98
C PHE A 295 2.74 -1.95 -6.29
N VAL A 296 3.90 -1.31 -6.23
CA VAL A 296 4.57 -0.70 -7.39
C VAL A 296 6.00 -1.22 -7.45
N ARG A 297 6.32 -1.90 -8.55
CA ARG A 297 7.67 -2.37 -8.86
C ARG A 297 8.24 -1.59 -10.03
N PHE A 298 9.42 -1.02 -9.83
CA PHE A 298 10.19 -0.35 -10.87
C PHE A 298 11.30 -1.27 -11.35
N HIS A 299 11.46 -1.39 -12.66
CA HIS A 299 12.53 -2.16 -13.29
C HIS A 299 13.56 -1.21 -13.90
N PHE A 300 14.83 -1.46 -13.59
CA PHE A 300 15.95 -0.65 -14.04
C PHE A 300 17.07 -1.51 -14.63
N CYS A 301 17.67 -1.00 -15.69
CA CYS A 301 18.88 -1.51 -16.29
C CYS A 301 19.55 -0.37 -17.04
N ASP A 302 20.74 0.02 -16.59
CA ASP A 302 21.51 1.07 -17.28
C ASP A 302 22.12 0.51 -18.56
N ILE A 303 21.42 0.74 -19.67
CA ILE A 303 21.81 0.32 -21.02
C ILE A 303 22.52 1.42 -21.83
N VAL A 304 22.67 2.62 -21.24
CA VAL A 304 23.15 3.82 -21.93
C VAL A 304 24.52 4.27 -21.45
N SER A 305 24.83 4.13 -20.16
CA SER A 305 26.09 4.64 -19.60
C SER A 305 27.27 3.77 -20.05
N PRO A 306 28.37 4.36 -20.56
CA PRO A 306 29.58 3.63 -20.88
C PRO A 306 30.33 3.12 -19.63
N GLN A 307 30.13 3.74 -18.46
CA GLN A 307 30.82 3.42 -17.22
C GLN A 307 29.87 3.49 -16.01
N PRO A 308 30.17 2.80 -14.89
CA PRO A 308 29.41 2.93 -13.66
C PRO A 308 29.43 4.36 -13.11
N ASN A 309 28.51 4.66 -12.19
CA ASN A 309 28.37 5.93 -11.46
C ASN A 309 28.12 7.14 -12.37
N GLN A 310 27.31 6.95 -13.43
CA GLN A 310 26.90 8.04 -14.32
C GLN A 310 25.40 8.35 -14.26
N MET A 311 24.58 7.45 -13.74
CA MET A 311 23.12 7.56 -13.73
C MET A 311 22.60 7.81 -12.31
N PHE A 312 22.20 9.05 -12.02
CA PHE A 312 21.70 9.49 -10.72
C PHE A 312 20.39 10.26 -10.89
N PHE A 313 19.33 9.74 -10.30
CA PHE A 313 18.01 10.35 -10.44
C PHE A 313 17.12 10.09 -9.24
N ASN A 314 16.06 10.88 -9.11
CA ASN A 314 15.06 10.75 -8.08
C ASN A 314 13.85 9.99 -8.60
N VAL A 315 13.29 9.12 -7.75
CA VAL A 315 12.06 8.38 -8.03
C VAL A 315 10.96 8.90 -7.13
N TYR A 316 9.80 9.19 -7.72
CA TYR A 316 8.64 9.70 -7.02
C TYR A 316 7.40 8.87 -7.34
N ILE A 317 6.59 8.63 -6.32
CA ILE A 317 5.22 8.13 -6.44
C ILE A 317 4.30 9.24 -5.95
N ASN A 318 3.38 9.68 -6.81
CA ASN A 318 2.64 10.92 -6.65
C ASN A 318 3.60 12.10 -6.45
N SER A 319 3.42 12.87 -5.38
CA SER A 319 4.31 13.98 -5.02
C SER A 319 5.41 13.55 -4.02
N LEU A 320 5.48 12.27 -3.66
CA LEU A 320 6.38 11.77 -2.64
C LEU A 320 7.64 11.19 -3.27
N SER A 321 8.80 11.69 -2.86
CA SER A 321 10.10 11.11 -3.21
C SER A 321 10.30 9.79 -2.46
N VAL A 322 10.30 8.69 -3.19
CA VAL A 322 10.47 7.33 -2.64
C VAL A 322 11.91 6.86 -2.71
N VAL A 323 12.69 7.39 -3.64
CA VAL A 323 14.15 7.26 -3.69
C VAL A 323 14.76 8.60 -4.04
N ARG A 324 15.75 9.03 -3.24
CA ARG A 324 16.56 10.21 -3.50
C ARG A 324 17.94 9.80 -4.00
N ASP A 325 18.43 10.54 -4.99
CA ASP A 325 19.76 10.41 -5.59
C ASP A 325 20.10 8.94 -5.89
N PHE A 326 19.18 8.26 -6.58
CA PHE A 326 19.26 6.84 -6.85
C PHE A 326 20.46 6.53 -7.75
N ASP A 327 21.42 5.82 -7.17
CA ASP A 327 22.61 5.32 -7.86
C ASP A 327 22.38 3.87 -8.29
N LEU A 328 22.13 3.67 -9.59
CA LEU A 328 21.95 2.34 -10.16
C LEU A 328 23.20 1.47 -10.06
N SER A 329 24.39 2.06 -10.12
CA SER A 329 25.65 1.32 -10.08
C SER A 329 25.89 0.73 -8.69
N LYS A 330 25.53 1.46 -7.64
CA LYS A 330 25.53 0.92 -6.28
C LYS A 330 24.56 -0.26 -6.13
N GLN A 331 23.39 -0.18 -6.74
CA GLN A 331 22.38 -1.24 -6.66
C GLN A 331 22.81 -2.52 -7.40
N THR A 332 23.63 -2.39 -8.45
CA THR A 332 24.13 -3.51 -9.25
C THR A 332 25.57 -3.89 -8.95
N SER A 333 26.15 -3.45 -7.82
CA SER A 333 27.56 -3.68 -7.46
C SER A 333 28.54 -3.36 -8.60
N ASN A 334 28.30 -2.25 -9.31
CA ASN A 334 29.06 -1.76 -10.46
C ASN A 334 29.06 -2.67 -11.69
N ILE A 335 28.18 -3.68 -11.74
CA ILE A 335 28.01 -4.52 -12.93
C ILE A 335 27.17 -3.73 -13.94
N LEU A 336 27.78 -3.38 -15.07
CA LEU A 336 27.13 -2.67 -16.17
C LEU A 336 26.02 -3.51 -16.79
N ARG A 337 24.94 -2.83 -17.22
CA ARG A 337 23.79 -3.44 -17.92
C ARG A 337 23.14 -4.60 -17.15
N SER A 338 23.33 -4.62 -15.84
CA SER A 338 22.77 -5.60 -14.94
C SER A 338 21.36 -5.15 -14.53
N PRO A 339 20.33 -5.97 -14.75
CA PRO A 339 18.98 -5.67 -14.31
C PRO A 339 18.86 -5.63 -12.78
N CYS A 340 18.05 -4.69 -12.29
CA CYS A 340 17.59 -4.65 -10.91
C CYS A 340 16.16 -4.09 -10.83
N TYR A 341 15.54 -4.24 -9.67
CA TYR A 341 14.22 -3.70 -9.40
C TYR A 341 14.12 -3.18 -7.97
N ILE A 342 13.14 -2.32 -7.73
CA ILE A 342 12.80 -1.82 -6.39
C ILE A 342 11.28 -1.77 -6.21
N ASP A 343 10.85 -2.09 -5.00
CA ASP A 343 9.44 -2.33 -4.67
C ASP A 343 8.93 -1.38 -3.58
N PHE A 344 7.74 -0.84 -3.80
CA PHE A 344 7.07 0.07 -2.88
C PHE A 344 5.59 -0.25 -2.72
N ILE A 345 5.05 0.12 -1.56
CA ILE A 345 3.59 0.20 -1.35
C ILE A 345 3.19 1.67 -1.41
N ALA A 346 2.50 2.04 -2.49
CA ALA A 346 1.83 3.32 -2.61
C ALA A 346 0.53 3.28 -1.80
N ARG A 347 0.41 4.16 -0.81
CA ARG A 347 -0.77 4.20 0.05
C ARG A 347 -1.99 4.72 -0.69
N SER A 348 -3.15 4.32 -0.18
CA SER A 348 -4.42 4.81 -0.66
C SER A 348 -4.50 6.34 -0.65
N SER A 349 -5.02 6.85 -1.75
CA SER A 349 -5.31 8.25 -1.98
C SER A 349 -6.75 8.37 -2.46
N ASN A 350 -7.32 9.57 -2.29
CA ASN A 350 -8.61 9.91 -2.90
C ASN A 350 -8.48 10.24 -4.40
N SER A 351 -7.24 10.26 -4.92
CA SER A 351 -6.96 10.44 -6.35
C SER A 351 -7.36 9.21 -7.15
N ARG A 352 -7.94 9.43 -8.33
CA ARG A 352 -8.14 8.39 -9.36
C ARG A 352 -6.89 8.10 -10.18
N ASN A 353 -5.84 8.89 -9.99
CA ASN A 353 -4.60 8.75 -10.72
C ASN A 353 -3.45 8.48 -9.75
N LEU A 354 -2.60 7.51 -10.12
CA LEU A 354 -1.30 7.27 -9.54
C LEU A 354 -0.24 7.84 -10.50
N ASN A 355 0.50 8.84 -10.02
CA ASN A 355 1.55 9.46 -10.84
C ASN A 355 2.88 8.79 -10.53
N ILE A 356 3.57 8.32 -11.55
CA ILE A 356 4.93 7.79 -11.42
C ILE A 356 5.87 8.79 -12.06
N THR A 357 6.91 9.21 -11.35
CA THR A 357 7.80 10.28 -11.83
C THR A 357 9.26 9.95 -11.61
N ILE A 358 10.06 10.19 -12.64
CA ILE A 358 11.52 10.17 -12.60
C ILE A 358 11.99 11.61 -12.84
N GLY A 359 12.79 12.14 -11.92
CA GLY A 359 13.34 13.48 -12.00
C GLY A 359 14.86 13.48 -11.81
N PRO A 360 15.57 14.51 -12.26
CA PRO A 360 17.02 14.59 -12.08
C PRO A 360 17.40 14.62 -10.60
N SER A 361 18.59 14.11 -10.28
CA SER A 361 19.17 14.18 -8.93
C SER A 361 19.45 15.62 -8.52
N GLU A 362 19.40 15.88 -7.21
CA GLU A 362 19.77 17.18 -6.63
C GLU A 362 21.20 17.17 -6.05
N ALA A 363 21.92 16.07 -6.22
CA ALA A 363 23.29 15.93 -5.77
C ALA A 363 24.24 16.89 -6.50
N TYR A 364 25.26 17.36 -5.79
CA TYR A 364 26.25 18.29 -6.33
C TYR A 364 26.99 17.68 -7.53
N ASN A 365 27.05 18.41 -8.65
CA ASN A 365 27.64 17.99 -9.94
C ASN A 365 26.97 16.79 -10.62
N ALA A 366 25.77 16.38 -10.22
CA ALA A 366 25.02 15.38 -10.97
C ALA A 366 24.47 15.99 -12.27
N TYR A 367 24.82 15.38 -13.42
CA TYR A 367 24.20 15.75 -14.70
C TYR A 367 22.73 15.31 -14.68
N PRO A 368 21.77 16.14 -15.15
CA PRO A 368 20.38 15.76 -15.13
C PRO A 368 20.16 14.56 -16.06
N ASN A 369 19.82 13.43 -15.47
CA ASN A 369 19.45 12.21 -16.17
C ASN A 369 18.40 11.45 -15.38
N GLY A 370 17.94 10.34 -15.95
CA GLY A 370 16.90 9.51 -15.39
C GLY A 370 16.42 8.52 -16.43
N ILE A 371 16.20 7.28 -16.01
CA ILE A 371 15.84 6.17 -16.90
C ILE A 371 14.84 5.27 -16.19
N LEU A 372 13.91 4.68 -16.93
CA LEU A 372 13.03 3.62 -16.45
C LEU A 372 12.88 2.58 -17.57
N ASN A 373 12.99 1.29 -17.24
CA ASN A 373 12.95 0.20 -18.21
C ASN A 373 11.61 -0.54 -18.19
N GLY A 374 10.99 -0.66 -17.01
CA GLY A 374 9.68 -1.28 -16.86
C GLY A 374 8.99 -0.90 -15.56
N LEU A 375 7.69 -1.15 -15.49
CA LEU A 375 6.88 -0.84 -14.31
C LEU A 375 5.74 -1.84 -14.17
N GLU A 376 5.52 -2.33 -12.95
CA GLU A 376 4.34 -3.13 -12.60
C GLU A 376 3.56 -2.45 -11.47
N ILE A 377 2.24 -2.35 -11.63
CA ILE A 377 1.32 -1.80 -10.64
C ILE A 377 0.25 -2.86 -10.36
N MET A 378 0.14 -3.25 -9.08
CA MET A 378 -0.88 -4.18 -8.63
C MET A 378 -1.68 -3.57 -7.48
N LYS A 379 -3.00 -3.62 -7.56
CA LYS A 379 -3.92 -3.23 -6.48
C LYS A 379 -3.85 -4.27 -5.37
N ILE A 380 -3.74 -3.84 -4.13
CA ILE A 380 -3.72 -4.70 -2.94
C ILE A 380 -5.14 -4.74 -2.36
N SER A 381 -5.64 -5.94 -2.04
CA SER A 381 -6.96 -6.11 -1.43
C SER A 381 -7.13 -5.29 -0.14
N ASP A 382 -8.35 -4.85 0.13
CA ASP A 382 -8.68 -4.12 1.35
C ASP A 382 -8.65 -5.03 2.60
N SER A 383 -8.92 -4.45 3.77
CA SER A 383 -8.95 -5.18 5.05
C SER A 383 -10.04 -6.28 5.12
N LYS A 384 -11.00 -6.29 4.19
CA LYS A 384 -12.05 -7.31 4.09
C LYS A 384 -11.69 -8.38 3.05
N GLY A 385 -10.53 -8.28 2.41
CA GLY A 385 -10.12 -9.16 1.32
C GLY A 385 -10.87 -8.89 0.02
N SER A 386 -11.37 -7.68 -0.21
CA SER A 386 -12.03 -7.28 -1.46
C SER A 386 -11.06 -6.53 -2.37
N LEU A 387 -11.15 -6.78 -3.69
CA LEU A 387 -10.47 -6.01 -4.75
C LEU A 387 -11.44 -5.11 -5.52
N ASP A 388 -12.73 -5.14 -5.16
CA ASP A 388 -13.78 -4.36 -5.82
C ASP A 388 -14.00 -2.99 -5.15
N PHE A 389 -13.95 -1.92 -5.94
CA PHE A 389 -14.11 -0.54 -5.48
C PHE A 389 -15.52 -0.19 -4.98
N GLY A 390 -16.56 -0.93 -5.41
CA GLY A 390 -17.92 -0.73 -4.96
C GLY A 390 -18.07 -0.85 -3.44
N ASP A 391 -17.29 -1.74 -2.80
CA ASP A 391 -17.31 -1.91 -1.35
C ASP A 391 -16.72 -0.71 -0.58
N THR A 392 -15.78 0.02 -1.19
CA THR A 392 -15.17 1.21 -0.60
C THR A 392 -16.10 2.43 -0.67
N ILE A 393 -16.87 2.59 -1.77
CA ILE A 393 -17.88 3.66 -1.89
C ILE A 393 -19.05 3.43 -0.93
N VAL A 394 -19.52 2.18 -0.79
CA VAL A 394 -20.53 1.85 0.21
C VAL A 394 -20.02 2.21 1.60
N GLN A 395 -18.73 2.04 1.89
CA GLN A 395 -18.14 2.46 3.16
C GLN A 395 -18.12 3.98 3.37
N SER A 396 -18.00 4.79 2.30
CA SER A 396 -18.13 6.27 2.38
C SER A 396 -19.57 6.74 2.60
N SER A 397 -20.57 5.96 2.19
CA SER A 397 -22.01 6.27 2.30
C SER A 397 -22.71 5.53 3.45
N THR A 398 -22.05 4.53 4.04
CA THR A 398 -22.50 3.80 5.23
C THR A 398 -21.49 3.87 6.37
N SER A 399 -20.83 5.01 6.57
CA SER A 399 -20.45 5.39 7.93
C SER A 399 -21.72 5.87 8.65
N LYS A 400 -22.63 4.94 8.95
CA LYS A 400 -23.60 5.19 10.02
C LYS A 400 -22.77 5.42 11.27
N LEU A 401 -22.69 6.69 11.67
CA LEU A 401 -22.20 7.15 12.97
C LEU A 401 -22.67 6.17 14.05
N LYS A 402 -21.80 5.26 14.48
CA LYS A 402 -21.90 4.69 15.82
C LYS A 402 -21.26 5.69 16.77
N SER A 403 -21.93 6.84 16.88
CA SER A 403 -21.69 7.81 17.94
C SER A 403 -22.44 7.32 19.17
N TRP A 404 -21.75 6.59 20.04
CA TRP A 404 -22.25 6.30 21.40
C TRP A 404 -21.98 7.47 22.35
N THR A 405 -21.35 8.57 21.92
CA THR A 405 -20.75 9.56 22.83
C THR A 405 -21.43 10.93 22.85
N ILE A 406 -22.72 11.05 22.48
CA ILE A 406 -23.46 12.33 22.54
C ILE A 406 -24.68 12.30 23.51
N ILE A 407 -24.95 11.18 24.19
CA ILE A 407 -26.04 11.14 25.19
C ILE A 407 -25.54 11.52 26.60
N GLY A 408 -24.23 11.40 26.88
CA GLY A 408 -23.64 11.81 28.16
C GLY A 408 -23.49 13.33 28.34
N SER A 409 -23.25 14.07 27.26
CA SER A 409 -22.95 15.51 27.34
C SER A 409 -24.20 16.39 27.45
N ILE A 410 -25.34 15.95 26.90
CA ILE A 410 -26.60 16.71 26.99
C ILE A 410 -27.15 16.65 28.43
N VAL A 411 -27.02 15.51 29.12
CA VAL A 411 -27.47 15.36 30.51
C VAL A 411 -26.65 16.22 31.46
N VAL A 412 -25.33 16.33 31.25
CA VAL A 412 -24.45 17.17 32.09
C VAL A 412 -24.75 18.66 31.89
N VAL A 413 -24.97 19.12 30.66
CA VAL A 413 -25.30 20.53 30.39
C VAL A 413 -26.67 20.90 30.96
N ILE A 414 -27.68 20.02 30.83
CA ILE A 414 -29.01 20.25 31.43
C ILE A 414 -28.92 20.26 32.96
N PHE A 415 -28.14 19.35 33.55
CA PHE A 415 -27.97 19.30 35.00
C PHE A 415 -27.27 20.56 35.54
N VAL A 416 -26.21 21.03 34.89
CA VAL A 416 -25.52 22.28 35.26
C VAL A 416 -26.45 23.48 35.12
N ALA A 417 -27.26 23.55 34.07
CA ALA A 417 -28.24 24.62 33.88
C ALA A 417 -29.32 24.62 34.98
N LEU A 418 -29.81 23.44 35.37
CA LEU A 418 -30.80 23.29 36.45
C LEU A 418 -30.22 23.69 37.81
N VAL A 419 -28.97 23.33 38.11
CA VAL A 419 -28.29 23.72 39.35
C VAL A 419 -28.09 25.24 39.39
N LEU A 420 -27.66 25.86 38.28
CA LEU A 420 -27.52 27.32 38.20
C LEU A 420 -28.87 28.04 38.39
N ALA A 421 -29.94 27.54 37.78
CA ALA A 421 -31.28 28.09 37.97
C ALA A 421 -31.75 27.98 39.43
N LEU A 422 -31.46 26.86 40.10
CA LEU A 422 -31.78 26.68 41.52
C LEU A 422 -30.99 27.64 42.42
N VAL A 423 -29.69 27.83 42.15
CA VAL A 423 -28.85 28.78 42.90
C VAL A 423 -29.34 30.21 42.71
N LEU A 424 -29.66 30.61 41.47
CA LEU A 424 -30.26 31.92 41.19
C LEU A 424 -31.60 32.08 41.90
N PHE A 425 -32.45 31.04 41.89
CA PHE A 425 -33.72 31.05 42.61
C PHE A 425 -33.54 31.19 44.12
N ILE A 426 -32.56 30.50 44.72
CA ILE A 426 -32.22 30.64 46.14
C ILE A 426 -31.68 32.04 46.43
N ILE A 427 -30.84 32.62 45.58
CA ILE A 427 -30.34 34.00 45.74
C ILE A 427 -31.51 34.99 45.62
N TRP A 428 -32.42 34.79 44.67
CA TRP A 428 -33.60 35.64 44.51
C TRP A 428 -34.52 35.53 45.73
N ARG A 429 -34.74 34.31 46.24
CA ARG A 429 -35.54 34.08 47.45
C ARG A 429 -34.85 34.63 48.70
N ARG A 430 -33.53 34.55 48.80
CA ARG A 430 -32.73 35.16 49.87
C ARG A 430 -32.70 36.68 49.77
N ARG A 431 -32.72 37.28 48.59
CA ARG A 431 -32.91 38.74 48.42
C ARG A 431 -34.32 39.16 48.78
N LYS A 432 -35.34 38.36 48.42
CA LYS A 432 -36.74 38.59 48.83
C LYS A 432 -36.95 38.39 50.33
N LEU A 433 -36.19 37.50 50.99
CA LEU A 433 -36.14 37.35 52.45
C LEU A 433 -35.22 38.35 53.16
N ALA A 434 -34.18 38.89 52.51
CA ALA A 434 -33.35 39.97 53.05
C ALA A 434 -34.07 41.32 52.96
N HIS A 435 -34.95 41.50 51.98
CA HIS A 435 -35.95 42.58 51.98
C HIS A 435 -37.11 42.35 52.96
N ALA A 436 -37.28 41.14 53.51
CA ALA A 436 -38.24 40.83 54.58
C ALA A 436 -37.59 40.78 55.99
N ASN A 437 -36.26 40.69 56.08
CA ASN A 437 -35.49 40.63 57.33
C ASN A 437 -34.59 41.87 57.53
N HIS A 438 -34.91 42.98 56.86
CA HIS A 438 -34.41 44.32 57.23
C HIS A 438 -35.16 44.92 58.44
N ALA A 439 -35.92 44.10 59.17
CA ALA A 439 -36.32 44.34 60.53
C ALA A 439 -35.56 43.39 61.46
N VAL A 440 -34.80 43.97 62.40
CA VAL A 440 -34.08 43.33 63.50
C VAL A 440 -32.67 42.80 63.17
N GLN A 441 -31.73 43.72 63.30
CA GLN A 441 -30.33 43.51 63.61
C GLN A 441 -30.19 43.11 65.08
N ASP A 442 -29.46 42.01 65.39
CA ASP A 442 -28.36 42.10 66.35
C ASP A 442 -27.46 40.85 66.46
N GLN A 443 -26.15 41.16 66.45
CA GLN A 443 -25.06 40.68 67.29
C GLN A 443 -24.68 39.20 67.52
N PHE A 444 -23.34 39.03 67.47
CA PHE A 444 -22.47 38.14 68.26
C PHE A 444 -22.51 36.62 68.02
N GLY A 445 -21.32 36.00 67.95
CA GLY A 445 -21.18 34.60 68.36
C GLY A 445 -20.10 33.79 67.65
N ASN A 446 -18.96 33.65 68.32
CA ASN A 446 -17.79 32.85 67.97
C ASN A 446 -17.98 31.34 68.34
N LYS A 447 -17.03 30.49 67.90
CA LYS A 447 -16.80 29.04 68.19
C LYS A 447 -17.56 28.05 67.29
N GLY A 448 -17.00 26.92 66.84
CA GLY A 448 -15.77 26.22 67.19
C GLY A 448 -16.05 24.72 67.40
N ARG A 449 -15.40 23.88 66.57
CA ARG A 449 -14.79 22.58 66.90
C ARG A 449 -15.67 21.31 67.13
N LYS A 450 -15.30 20.26 66.36
CA LYS A 450 -15.30 18.79 66.60
C LYS A 450 -16.66 18.07 66.65
N SER A 451 -16.94 17.11 65.74
CA SER A 451 -16.39 15.75 65.58
C SER A 451 -17.12 14.72 66.44
N THR A 452 -17.88 13.83 65.81
CA THR A 452 -18.10 12.45 66.28
C THR A 452 -18.56 11.57 65.11
N ASP A 453 -17.75 10.53 64.87
CA ASP A 453 -18.04 9.39 64.00
C ASP A 453 -19.24 8.57 64.49
N GLY A 454 -19.88 7.89 63.54
CA GLY A 454 -20.93 6.90 63.77
C GLY A 454 -21.19 6.10 62.50
N ILE A 455 -20.38 5.04 62.32
CA ILE A 455 -20.32 4.11 61.19
C ILE A 455 -21.59 3.24 61.08
N ALA A 456 -22.08 3.02 59.86
CA ALA A 456 -22.87 1.85 59.47
C ALA A 456 -22.48 1.38 58.04
N THR A 457 -21.56 0.42 58.03
CA THR A 457 -21.25 -0.63 57.03
C THR A 457 -22.52 -1.39 56.58
N ILE A 458 -22.75 -1.91 55.36
CA ILE A 458 -22.01 -2.82 54.44
C ILE A 458 -22.80 -2.84 53.10
N SER A 459 -22.13 -2.89 51.93
CA SER A 459 -22.18 -4.05 51.02
C SER A 459 -21.82 -3.77 49.55
N SER A 460 -20.71 -4.39 49.15
CA SER A 460 -20.32 -4.95 47.84
C SER A 460 -20.74 -4.27 46.52
N SER A 461 -19.75 -3.87 45.72
CA SER A 461 -19.21 -4.73 44.63
C SER A 461 -17.98 -4.09 43.97
N LYS A 462 -17.03 -4.96 43.58
CA LYS A 462 -15.75 -4.69 42.92
C LYS A 462 -15.95 -4.35 41.44
N ILE A 463 -15.17 -3.38 40.94
CA ILE A 463 -14.46 -3.30 39.63
C ILE A 463 -14.40 -1.83 39.19
N GLY A 464 -13.20 -1.31 38.97
CA GLY A 464 -12.98 -0.03 38.28
C GLY A 464 -11.78 0.74 38.80
N TYR A 465 -10.68 0.66 38.08
CA TYR A 465 -9.42 1.35 38.34
C TYR A 465 -9.60 2.86 38.59
N SER A 466 -9.16 3.35 39.76
CA SER A 466 -8.98 4.78 40.03
C SER A 466 -7.55 5.17 39.64
N PHE A 467 -7.38 5.95 38.57
CA PHE A 467 -6.18 6.76 38.41
C PHE A 467 -6.32 7.98 39.32
N PRO A 468 -5.32 8.33 40.15
CA PRO A 468 -5.29 9.65 40.74
C PRO A 468 -5.05 10.66 39.60
N LEU A 469 -5.98 11.59 39.39
CA LEU A 469 -5.69 12.79 38.62
C LEU A 469 -4.54 13.48 39.36
N ALA A 470 -3.32 13.38 38.83
CA ALA A 470 -2.25 14.26 39.24
C ALA A 470 -2.78 15.68 39.11
N GLU A 471 -2.64 16.47 40.17
CA GLU A 471 -3.11 17.84 40.25
C GLU A 471 -2.37 18.68 39.19
N ILE A 472 -2.96 18.77 37.99
CA ILE A 472 -2.39 19.51 36.86
C ILE A 472 -2.25 20.97 37.31
N LYS A 473 -1.03 21.50 37.24
CA LYS A 473 -0.80 22.89 37.64
C LYS A 473 -1.64 23.80 36.74
N PRO A 474 -2.34 24.81 37.31
CA PRO A 474 -3.23 25.67 36.52
C PRO A 474 -2.51 26.38 35.35
N GLU A 475 -1.21 26.64 35.48
CA GLU A 475 -0.38 27.24 34.41
C GLU A 475 -0.15 26.30 33.21
N SER A 476 -0.03 25.00 33.46
CA SER A 476 0.07 23.97 32.41
C SER A 476 -1.25 23.92 31.64
N LEU A 477 -2.37 23.82 32.36
CA LEU A 477 -3.71 23.80 31.77
C LEU A 477 -4.03 25.07 30.95
N LYS A 478 -3.60 26.24 31.42
CA LYS A 478 -3.73 27.51 30.69
C LYS A 478 -2.97 27.48 29.37
N THR A 479 -1.74 26.96 29.38
CA THR A 479 -0.91 26.82 28.17
C THR A 479 -1.55 25.87 27.16
N PHE A 480 -2.12 24.75 27.61
CA PHE A 480 -2.90 23.85 26.74
C PHE A 480 -4.13 24.54 26.12
N GLY A 481 -4.85 25.33 26.91
CA GLY A 481 -6.00 26.11 26.44
C GLY A 481 -5.63 27.12 25.36
N GLU A 482 -4.55 27.87 25.55
CA GLU A 482 -4.07 28.86 24.58
C GLU A 482 -3.59 28.22 23.26
N ILE A 483 -2.96 27.04 23.33
CA ILE A 483 -2.58 26.27 22.13
C ILE A 483 -3.85 25.82 21.39
N ALA A 484 -4.82 25.25 22.10
CA ALA A 484 -6.05 24.76 21.49
C ALA A 484 -6.85 25.90 20.83
N GLU A 485 -6.92 27.07 21.47
CA GLU A 485 -7.58 28.25 20.90
C GLU A 485 -6.90 28.71 19.60
N LYS A 486 -5.57 28.82 19.58
CA LYS A 486 -4.83 29.23 18.37
C LYS A 486 -4.88 28.20 17.25
N CYS A 487 -4.91 26.91 17.57
CA CYS A 487 -5.11 25.85 16.58
C CYS A 487 -6.50 25.91 15.91
N LEU A 488 -7.49 26.45 16.62
CA LEU A 488 -8.87 26.61 16.13
C LEU A 488 -9.13 27.98 15.49
N ALA A 489 -8.12 28.82 15.32
CA ALA A 489 -8.27 30.13 14.70
C ALA A 489 -8.88 30.02 13.29
N GLU A 490 -9.81 30.92 12.94
CA GLU A 490 -10.56 30.84 11.67
C GLU A 490 -9.65 31.03 10.44
N ARG A 491 -8.55 31.77 10.58
CA ARG A 491 -7.59 32.03 9.51
C ARG A 491 -6.36 31.14 9.67
N GLY A 492 -5.95 30.49 8.58
CA GLY A 492 -4.84 29.53 8.59
C GLY A 492 -3.47 30.14 8.94
N VAL A 493 -3.29 31.44 8.69
CA VAL A 493 -2.04 32.16 9.02
C VAL A 493 -1.86 32.43 10.52
N ASP A 494 -2.94 32.38 11.30
CA ASP A 494 -2.93 32.61 12.75
C ASP A 494 -2.82 31.28 13.53
N ARG A 495 -2.84 30.14 12.83
CA ARG A 495 -2.65 28.82 13.42
C ARG A 495 -1.15 28.52 13.57
N PRO A 496 -0.71 28.04 14.73
CA PRO A 496 0.69 27.74 14.96
C PRO A 496 1.14 26.54 14.12
N THR A 497 2.42 26.53 13.77
CA THR A 497 3.04 25.37 13.12
C THR A 497 3.19 24.22 14.11
N MET A 498 3.29 22.98 13.60
CA MET A 498 3.50 21.81 14.49
C MET A 498 4.78 21.92 15.34
N GLY A 499 5.81 22.61 14.86
CA GLY A 499 7.02 22.88 15.63
C GLY A 499 6.76 23.80 16.83
N GLU A 500 5.95 24.85 16.65
CA GLU A 500 5.57 25.78 17.73
C GLU A 500 4.64 25.12 18.75
N ILE A 501 3.75 24.23 18.31
CA ILE A 501 2.88 23.44 19.18
C ILE A 501 3.74 22.53 20.06
N LEU A 502 4.66 21.76 19.47
CA LEU A 502 5.52 20.83 20.21
C LEU A 502 6.42 21.57 21.20
N TRP A 503 7.02 22.68 20.79
CA TRP A 503 7.84 23.51 21.67
C TRP A 503 7.05 24.05 22.88
N LYS A 504 5.83 24.58 22.66
CA LYS A 504 4.99 25.11 23.74
C LYS A 504 4.51 24.01 24.70
N LEU A 505 4.22 22.82 24.19
CA LEU A 505 3.87 21.65 25.00
C LEU A 505 5.07 21.17 25.85
N GLU A 506 6.27 21.21 25.28
CA GLU A 506 7.50 20.87 25.99
C GLU A 506 7.81 21.90 27.09
N CYS A 507 7.58 23.20 26.84
CA CYS A 507 7.62 24.22 27.89
C CYS A 507 6.56 24.01 28.99
N ALA A 508 5.34 23.61 28.63
CA ALA A 508 4.28 23.33 29.61
C ALA A 508 4.64 22.15 30.53
N LEU A 509 5.28 21.12 29.99
CA LEU A 509 5.78 19.97 30.74
C LEU A 509 6.93 20.35 31.69
N GLN A 510 7.81 21.27 31.27
CA GLN A 510 8.89 21.76 32.14
C GLN A 510 8.36 22.55 33.35
N LEU A 511 7.24 23.27 33.21
CA LEU A 511 6.58 24.00 34.31
C LEU A 511 5.97 23.06 35.37
N GLU A 512 5.70 21.80 35.04
CA GLU A 512 5.23 20.80 36.01
C GLU A 512 6.33 20.25 36.93
N GLY A 513 7.62 20.51 36.62
CA GLY A 513 8.73 20.26 37.55
C GLY A 513 9.20 18.80 37.64
N ILE A 514 8.96 18.00 36.60
CA ILE A 514 9.48 16.63 36.52
C ILE A 514 10.85 16.66 35.83
N CYS A 515 11.92 16.79 36.62
CA CYS A 515 13.29 16.59 36.15
C CYS A 515 13.73 15.14 36.43
N VAL A 516 13.93 14.33 35.39
CA VAL A 516 14.64 13.06 35.52
C VAL A 516 16.13 13.33 35.24
N ARG A 517 16.97 13.35 36.28
CA ARG A 517 18.44 13.38 36.11
C ARG A 517 18.97 11.99 35.72
N PRO A 518 19.89 11.87 34.76
CA PRO A 518 20.68 10.65 34.56
C PRO A 518 21.77 10.58 35.65
N ARG A 519 21.81 9.48 36.42
CA ARG A 519 23.02 9.09 37.17
C ARG A 519 23.95 8.34 36.22
N LEU A 520 25.15 8.87 35.98
CA LEU A 520 26.23 8.13 35.32
C LEU A 520 27.25 7.66 36.38
N ASN A 521 27.29 6.32 36.52
CA ASN A 521 28.32 5.37 36.96
C ASN A 521 29.60 5.82 37.67
N THR A 522 30.07 5.01 38.65
CA THR A 522 31.46 4.52 38.64
C THR A 522 31.69 3.26 39.50
N GLN A 523 32.41 2.28 38.94
CA GLN A 523 33.54 1.60 39.60
C GLN A 523 34.60 1.28 38.51
N PRO A 524 35.89 1.09 38.87
CA PRO A 524 36.95 1.98 38.37
C PRO A 524 38.00 1.27 37.51
N SER A 525 38.71 2.04 36.70
CA SER A 525 40.08 1.73 36.30
C SER A 525 40.93 3.00 36.35
N ASN A 526 41.99 2.93 37.14
CA ASN A 526 42.99 3.97 37.37
C ASN A 526 43.86 4.22 36.14
N SER A 527 44.22 5.47 35.88
CA SER A 527 45.61 5.95 35.89
C SER A 527 45.72 7.47 35.66
N HIS A 528 46.12 8.16 36.73
CA HIS A 528 47.14 9.23 36.85
C HIS A 528 47.24 10.44 35.89
N PHE A 529 47.21 11.62 36.54
CA PHE A 529 48.08 12.83 36.39
C PHE A 529 47.89 13.71 35.12
N GLU A 530 47.83 15.06 35.12
CA GLU A 530 48.13 16.15 36.06
C GLU A 530 47.28 17.42 35.79
N ASP A 531 47.34 18.32 36.79
CA ASP A 531 46.90 19.71 36.94
C ASP A 531 47.00 20.68 35.74
N SER A 532 46.07 21.64 35.66
CA SER A 532 46.30 23.02 36.19
C SER A 532 45.21 24.03 35.78
N VAL A 533 45.03 24.98 36.69
CA VAL A 533 44.03 26.05 36.78
C VAL A 533 44.54 27.33 36.10
N LEU A 534 43.69 28.10 35.40
CA LEU A 534 43.29 29.49 35.78
C LEU A 534 42.40 30.17 34.71
N SER A 535 41.46 30.93 35.26
CA SER A 535 40.40 31.78 34.71
C SER A 535 40.82 32.88 33.71
N THR A 536 39.87 33.39 32.89
CA THR A 536 39.16 34.69 33.11
C THR A 536 38.51 35.25 31.80
N GLN A 537 37.24 35.68 31.93
CA GLN A 537 36.46 36.74 31.24
C GLN A 537 35.94 36.64 29.79
N TYR A 538 34.59 36.68 29.71
CA TYR A 538 33.68 37.47 28.86
C TYR A 538 34.11 37.91 27.44
N SER A 539 33.38 37.43 26.42
CA SER A 539 32.49 38.29 25.60
C SER A 539 31.62 37.47 24.64
N VAL A 540 30.49 38.10 24.32
CA VAL A 540 29.31 37.65 23.56
C VAL A 540 29.65 37.17 22.15
N GLY A 541 29.10 36.03 21.75
CA GLY A 541 29.08 35.53 20.38
C GLY A 541 28.09 34.37 20.27
N SER A 542 27.05 34.56 19.48
CA SER A 542 26.00 33.59 19.16
C SER A 542 26.55 32.42 18.36
N ASP A 543 26.39 31.19 18.85
CA ASP A 543 26.38 29.98 18.01
C ASP A 543 25.45 28.93 18.65
N ILE A 544 24.45 28.52 17.87
CA ILE A 544 23.58 27.39 18.14
C ILE A 544 24.22 26.22 17.41
N ASP A 545 24.85 25.32 18.17
CA ASP A 545 25.26 24.02 17.67
C ASP A 545 24.42 22.93 18.34
N GLY A 546 23.99 21.99 17.49
CA GLY A 546 22.89 21.07 17.75
C GLY A 546 23.27 19.92 18.66
N VAL A 547 22.46 19.72 19.69
CA VAL A 547 22.37 18.42 20.37
C VAL A 547 21.29 17.60 19.67
N SER A 548 21.76 16.53 19.02
CA SER A 548 20.96 15.56 18.28
C SER A 548 19.85 14.93 19.15
N MET A 549 18.60 15.20 18.76
CA MET A 549 17.36 14.59 19.29
C MET A 549 17.30 13.05 19.13
N SER A 550 18.23 12.43 18.39
CA SER A 550 18.20 10.98 18.15
C SER A 550 18.61 10.16 19.38
N LYS A 551 19.39 10.71 20.30
CA LYS A 551 19.85 9.97 21.51
C LYS A 551 18.81 9.92 22.63
N VAL A 552 17.84 10.83 22.64
CA VAL A 552 16.80 10.90 23.69
C VAL A 552 15.67 9.92 23.40
N PHE A 553 15.31 9.72 22.13
CA PHE A 553 14.25 8.77 21.74
C PHE A 553 14.65 7.29 21.90
N SER A 554 15.94 6.95 21.77
CA SER A 554 16.39 5.56 21.95
C SER A 554 16.28 5.06 23.40
N ASN A 555 16.24 5.95 24.39
CA ASN A 555 16.15 5.57 25.80
C ASN A 555 14.72 5.50 26.34
N MET A 556 13.73 6.06 25.63
CA MET A 556 12.32 6.02 26.02
C MET A 556 11.64 4.70 25.61
N VAL A 557 12.15 3.99 24.60
CA VAL A 557 11.55 2.73 24.10
C VAL A 557 11.96 1.49 24.92
N ARG A 558 12.94 1.60 25.83
CA ARG A 558 13.47 0.44 26.57
C ARG A 558 12.95 0.28 28.01
N THR A 559 12.03 1.12 28.47
CA THR A 559 11.49 1.08 29.84
C THR A 559 10.10 0.45 29.99
N ASP A 560 9.44 0.02 28.89
CA ASP A 560 8.17 -0.73 28.94
C ASP A 560 8.32 -2.25 28.74
N MET A 561 9.50 -2.80 29.05
CA MET A 561 9.65 -4.24 29.28
C MET A 561 10.42 -4.49 30.58
N ARG A 562 9.75 -4.22 31.71
CA ARG A 562 9.95 -5.00 32.93
C ARG A 562 8.75 -4.98 33.85
#